data_AF-M0LQT3-F1
#
_entry.id   AF-M0LQT3-F1
#
_cell.length_a   1.000
_cell.length_b   1.000
_cell.length_c   1.000
_cell.angle_alpha   90.00
_cell.angle_beta   90.00
_cell.angle_gamma   90.00
#
_symmetry.space_group_name_H-M   'P 1'
#
loop_
_entity.id
_entity.type
_entity.pdbx_description
1 polymer ?
#
loop_
_entity_poly.entity_id
_entity_poly.type
_entity_poly.pdbx_seq_one_letter_code
_entity_poly.pdbx_strand_id
1 'polypeptide(L)'
;MTDWRSIFGHAEPYDEQVDGIETAIETAREGGYTVVEGACGTGKTMLALTAGIDLVRDPDSDYERVLVLTSVKQQLRQFEADLENCEIG
;
A
#
# COMPACT_ATOMS: atom_id res chain seq x y z
N MET A 1 0.38 -14.03 8.58
CA MET A 1 -0.74 -13.11 8.26
C MET A 1 -0.74 -11.90 9.16
N THR A 2 -0.12 -10.83 8.66
CA THR A 2 -0.15 -9.50 9.24
C THR A 2 -1.54 -8.87 9.05
N ASP A 3 -1.93 -7.94 9.93
CA ASP A 3 -3.14 -7.13 9.77
C ASP A 3 -2.77 -5.78 9.15
N TRP A 4 -2.99 -5.63 7.85
CA TRP A 4 -2.67 -4.40 7.13
C TRP A 4 -3.34 -3.16 7.73
N ARG A 5 -4.44 -3.32 8.50
CA ARG A 5 -5.11 -2.19 9.16
C ARG A 5 -4.23 -1.51 10.20
N SER A 6 -3.30 -2.23 10.83
CA SER A 6 -2.32 -1.62 11.74
C SER A 6 -1.18 -0.91 11.02
N ILE A 7 -1.06 -1.08 9.70
CA ILE A 7 -0.04 -0.43 8.86
C ILE A 7 -0.63 0.80 8.17
N PHE A 8 -1.95 0.88 8.06
CA PHE A 8 -2.64 1.96 7.37
C PHE A 8 -2.42 3.30 8.09
N GLY A 9 -1.86 4.28 7.39
CA GLY A 9 -1.41 5.55 7.99
C GLY A 9 -2.52 6.55 8.35
N HIS A 10 -3.79 6.16 8.34
CA HIS A 10 -4.93 7.02 8.69
C HIS A 10 -5.90 6.28 9.61
N ALA A 11 -6.77 7.04 10.29
CA ALA A 11 -7.71 6.47 11.26
C ALA A 11 -8.66 5.44 10.67
N GLU A 12 -9.19 5.70 9.46
CA GLU A 12 -10.09 4.79 8.76
C GLU A 12 -9.84 4.82 7.25
N PRO A 13 -9.80 3.66 6.57
CA PRO A 13 -9.73 3.58 5.12
C PRO A 13 -11.10 3.85 4.48
N TYR A 14 -11.10 4.35 3.24
CA TYR A 14 -12.30 4.30 2.39
C TYR A 14 -12.56 2.87 1.90
N ASP A 15 -13.82 2.54 1.60
CA ASP A 15 -14.20 1.20 1.09
C ASP A 15 -13.40 0.82 -0.16
N GLU A 16 -13.19 1.74 -1.11
CA GLU A 16 -12.40 1.43 -2.31
C GLU A 16 -10.91 1.18 -2.00
N GLN A 17 -10.41 1.72 -0.88
CA GLN A 17 -9.05 1.43 -0.42
C GLN A 17 -8.97 0.04 0.20
N VAL A 18 -9.99 -0.37 0.97
CA VAL A 18 -10.08 -1.73 1.52
C VAL A 18 -10.01 -2.75 0.38
N ASP A 19 -10.92 -2.62 -0.59
CA ASP A 19 -11.01 -3.54 -1.73
C ASP A 19 -9.69 -3.59 -2.51
N GLY A 20 -9.06 -2.44 -2.74
CA GLY A 20 -7.81 -2.37 -3.48
C GLY A 20 -6.59 -2.89 -2.72
N ILE A 21 -6.52 -2.73 -1.39
CA ILE A 21 -5.47 -3.32 -0.55
C ILE A 21 -5.59 -4.85 -0.60
N GLU A 22 -6.79 -5.38 -0.33
CA GLU A 22 -7.05 -6.81 -0.28
C GLU A 22 -6.76 -7.45 -1.65
N THR A 23 -7.24 -6.83 -2.74
CA THR A 23 -6.96 -7.29 -4.12
C THR A 23 -5.47 -7.31 -4.43
N ALA A 24 -4.72 -6.27 -4.02
CA ALA A 24 -3.28 -6.19 -4.29
C ALA A 24 -2.50 -7.27 -3.52
N ILE A 25 -2.84 -7.53 -2.26
CA ILE A 25 -2.23 -8.57 -1.44
C ILE A 25 -2.50 -9.96 -2.04
N GLU A 26 -3.76 -10.26 -2.37
CA GLU A 26 -4.14 -11.54 -2.97
C GLU A 26 -3.43 -11.77 -4.30
N THR A 27 -3.45 -10.77 -5.19
CA THR A 27 -2.79 -10.86 -6.49
C THR A 27 -1.28 -11.08 -6.35
N ALA A 28 -0.62 -10.40 -5.40
CA ALA A 28 0.80 -10.56 -5.15
C ALA A 28 1.14 -11.97 -4.63
N ARG A 29 0.31 -12.53 -3.74
CA ARG A 29 0.46 -13.91 -3.26
C ARG A 29 0.31 -14.95 -4.38
N GLU A 30 -0.48 -14.64 -5.40
CA GLU A 30 -0.62 -15.46 -6.61
C GLU A 30 0.48 -15.22 -7.65
N GLY A 31 1.42 -14.30 -7.39
CA GLY A 31 2.50 -13.93 -8.32
C GLY A 31 2.02 -13.11 -9.53
N GLY A 32 0.88 -12.44 -9.40
CA GLY A 32 0.24 -11.67 -10.46
C GLY A 32 0.57 -10.17 -10.45
N TYR A 33 -0.17 -9.43 -11.27
CA TYR A 33 -0.10 -7.97 -11.37
C TYR A 33 -1.50 -7.36 -11.23
N THR A 34 -1.65 -6.35 -10.38
CA THR A 34 -2.90 -5.61 -10.19
C THR A 34 -2.83 -4.23 -10.84
N VAL A 35 -3.92 -3.82 -11.46
CA VAL A 35 -4.14 -2.42 -11.87
C VAL A 35 -5.24 -1.84 -10.99
N VAL A 36 -4.90 -0.77 -10.27
CA VAL A 36 -5.85 -0.05 -9.41
C VAL A 36 -6.21 1.27 -10.08
N GLU A 37 -7.44 1.35 -10.57
CA GLU A 37 -8.02 2.60 -11.06
C GLU A 37 -8.85 3.26 -9.97
N GLY A 38 -8.66 4.55 -9.74
CA GLY A 38 -9.41 5.30 -8.76
C GLY A 38 -9.28 6.80 -9.00
N ALA A 39 -10.27 7.57 -8.53
CA ALA A 39 -10.29 9.02 -8.71
C ALA A 39 -9.01 9.69 -8.14
N CYS A 40 -8.65 10.86 -8.66
CA CYS A 40 -7.52 11.61 -8.11
C CYS A 40 -7.83 12.02 -6.66
N GLY A 41 -6.90 11.80 -5.74
CA GLY A 41 -7.08 12.12 -4.32
C GLY A 41 -7.66 11.00 -3.44
N THR A 42 -7.98 9.82 -3.97
CA THR A 42 -8.51 8.67 -3.18
C THR A 42 -7.44 7.86 -2.44
N GLY A 43 -6.25 8.42 -2.25
CA GLY A 43 -5.19 7.74 -1.49
C GLY A 43 -4.67 6.44 -2.12
N LYS A 44 -4.60 6.35 -3.46
CA LYS A 44 -4.02 5.18 -4.18
C LYS A 44 -2.60 4.86 -3.73
N THR A 45 -1.83 5.89 -3.39
CA THR A 45 -0.47 5.73 -2.84
C THR A 45 -0.50 4.98 -1.52
N MET A 46 -1.32 5.43 -0.56
CA MET A 46 -1.51 4.78 0.74
C MET A 46 -1.94 3.32 0.57
N LEU A 47 -2.92 3.04 -0.30
CA LEU A 47 -3.35 1.68 -0.64
C LEU A 47 -2.17 0.79 -1.08
N ALA A 48 -1.39 1.24 -2.07
CA ALA A 48 -0.30 0.44 -2.61
C ALA A 48 0.85 0.25 -1.58
N LEU A 49 1.11 1.28 -0.78
CA LEU A 49 2.09 1.23 0.31
C LEU A 49 1.69 0.24 1.39
N THR A 50 0.45 0.34 1.88
CA THR A 50 -0.07 -0.54 2.93
C THR A 50 -0.01 -1.99 2.49
N ALA A 51 -0.45 -2.31 1.26
CA ALA A 51 -0.35 -3.67 0.70
C ALA A 51 1.10 -4.14 0.60
N GLY A 52 2.00 -3.30 0.08
CA GLY A 52 3.42 -3.65 -0.07
C GLY A 52 4.12 -3.87 1.27
N ILE A 53 3.88 -3.03 2.26
CA ILE A 53 4.47 -3.15 3.59
C ILE A 53 3.89 -4.36 4.34
N ASP A 54 2.59 -4.64 4.19
CA ASP A 54 1.96 -5.85 4.75
C ASP A 54 2.67 -7.11 4.26
N LEU A 55 2.88 -7.21 2.94
CA LEU A 55 3.60 -8.32 2.32
C LEU A 55 5.05 -8.42 2.81
N VAL A 56 5.76 -7.30 2.93
CA VAL A 56 7.16 -7.30 3.43
C VAL A 56 7.26 -7.67 4.91
N ARG A 57 6.25 -7.33 5.72
CA ARG A 57 6.22 -7.65 7.16
C ARG A 57 5.68 -9.03 7.45
N ASP A 58 4.94 -9.65 6.53
CA ASP A 58 4.38 -11.00 6.70
C ASP A 58 5.52 -12.05 6.66
N PRO A 59 5.79 -12.77 7.77
CA PRO A 59 6.90 -13.72 7.84
C PRO A 59 6.71 -14.94 6.92
N ASP A 60 5.49 -15.14 6.42
CA ASP A 60 5.14 -16.20 5.47
C ASP A 60 5.30 -15.74 4.00
N SER A 61 5.70 -14.49 3.76
CA SER A 61 5.89 -13.93 2.43
C SER A 61 7.34 -13.98 1.95
N ASP A 62 7.53 -14.13 0.64
CA ASP A 62 8.84 -14.06 -0.02
C ASP A 62 9.29 -12.61 -0.32
N TYR A 63 8.47 -11.61 -0.04
CA TYR A 63 8.78 -10.20 -0.34
C TYR A 63 9.66 -9.57 0.75
N GLU A 64 10.79 -8.96 0.35
CA GLU A 64 11.71 -8.30 1.28
C GLU A 64 11.64 -6.76 1.25
N ARG A 65 11.19 -6.17 0.13
CA ARG A 65 11.26 -4.72 -0.12
C ARG A 65 10.14 -4.24 -1.02
N VAL A 66 9.70 -3.00 -0.79
CA VAL A 66 8.79 -2.26 -1.69
C VAL A 66 9.61 -1.29 -2.55
N LEU A 67 9.43 -1.32 -3.87
CA LEU A 67 10.00 -0.35 -4.81
C LEU A 67 8.88 0.47 -5.43
N VAL A 68 8.96 1.80 -5.30
CA VAL A 68 7.97 2.72 -5.86
C VAL A 68 8.61 3.60 -6.93
N LEU A 69 7.97 3.63 -8.10
CA LEU A 69 8.42 4.41 -9.25
C LEU A 69 7.37 5.47 -9.57
N THR A 70 7.79 6.74 -9.62
CA THR A 70 6.92 7.86 -9.97
C THR A 70 7.66 8.87 -10.87
N SER A 71 6.93 9.51 -11.78
CA SER A 71 7.49 10.37 -12.83
C SER A 71 7.67 11.84 -12.40
N VAL A 72 7.15 12.25 -11.23
CA VAL A 72 7.18 13.66 -10.78
C VAL A 72 7.75 13.80 -9.37
N LYS A 73 8.81 14.60 -9.22
CA LYS A 73 9.49 14.84 -7.92
C LYS A 73 8.58 15.36 -6.80
N GLN A 74 7.51 16.08 -7.14
CA GLN A 74 6.52 16.54 -6.15
C GLN A 74 5.73 15.38 -5.54
N GLN A 75 5.50 14.30 -6.31
CA GLN A 75 4.84 13.09 -5.81
C GLN A 75 5.74 12.29 -4.87
N LEU A 76 7.07 12.39 -5.02
CA LEU A 76 8.02 11.74 -4.12
C LEU A 76 7.93 12.29 -2.68
N ARG A 77 7.83 13.61 -2.51
CA ARG A 77 7.68 14.19 -1.16
C ARG A 77 6.37 13.83 -0.49
N GLN A 78 5.30 13.74 -1.27
CA GLN A 78 4.00 13.30 -0.76
C GLN A 78 4.04 11.83 -0.38
N PHE A 79 4.76 11.01 -1.16
CA PHE A 79 5.03 9.62 -0.83
C PHE A 79 5.82 9.44 0.46
N GLU A 80 6.86 10.23 0.68
CA GLU A 80 7.63 10.20 1.94
C GLU A 80 6.74 10.50 3.15
N ALA A 81 5.86 11.50 3.05
CA ALA A 81 4.90 11.83 4.10
C ALA A 81 3.87 10.70 4.33
N ASP A 82 3.39 10.05 3.27
CA ASP A 82 2.48 8.89 3.39
C ASP A 82 3.18 7.71 4.08
N LEU A 83 4.47 7.49 3.81
CA LEU A 83 5.27 6.44 4.45
C LEU A 83 5.48 6.72 5.94
N GLU A 84 5.84 7.95 6.30
CA GLU A 84 5.98 8.38 7.71
C GLU A 84 4.70 8.08 8.51
N ASN A 85 3.52 8.32 7.91
CA ASN A 85 2.25 7.99 8.55
C ASN A 85 2.05 6.48 8.77
N CYS A 86 2.53 5.63 7.86
CA CYS A 86 2.45 4.16 8.01
C CYS A 86 3.43 3.62 9.08
N GLU A 87 4.51 4.33 9.38
CA GLU A 87 5.50 3.91 10.39
C GLU A 87 5.13 4.32 11.83
N ILE A 88 4.23 5.28 12.00
CA ILE A 88 3.76 5.76 13.30
C ILE A 88 2.55 4.97 13.82
N GLY A 89 1.87 4.22 12.95
CA GLY A 89 0.72 3.35 13.25
C GLY A 89 1.05 2.10 14.05
#